data_AF-A0A1X0MXW7-F1
#
_entry.id   AF-A0A1X0MXW7-F1
#
_cell.length_a   1.000
_cell.length_b   1.000
_cell.length_c   1.000
_cell.angle_alpha   90.00
_cell.angle_beta   90.00
_cell.angle_gamma   90.00
#
_symmetry.space_group_name_H-M   'P 1'
#
loop_
_entity.id
_entity.type
_entity.pdbx_description
1 polymer ?
#
loop_
_entity_poly.entity_id
_entity_poly.type
_entity_poly.pdbx_seq_one_letter_code
_entity_poly.pdbx_strand_id
1 'polypeptide(L)' 'MLRLRSLYRFPLKSCKAEILQRASFDDLGLAGDRRWMLVDESTGRFLTQRAVASMSQLSVLWNASGGVTL' A
#
# COMPACT_ATOMS: atom_id res chain seq x y z
N MET A 1 -10.83 26.55 8.84
CA MET A 1 -9.61 25.89 9.35
C MET A 1 -9.59 24.45 8.83
N LEU A 2 -8.47 23.94 8.35
CA LEU A 2 -8.36 22.55 7.89
C LEU A 2 -8.09 21.62 9.07
N ARG A 3 -8.69 20.42 9.08
CA ARG A 3 -8.48 19.39 10.10
C ARG A 3 -8.25 18.04 9.44
N LEU A 4 -7.20 17.34 9.85
CA LEU A 4 -6.94 15.97 9.44
C LEU A 4 -8.06 15.05 9.97
N ARG A 5 -8.73 14.34 9.06
CA ARG A 5 -9.85 13.44 9.42
C ARG A 5 -9.41 11.98 9.59
N SER A 6 -8.56 11.50 8.69
CA SER A 6 -8.12 10.11 8.63
C SER A 6 -6.75 10.02 7.96
N LEU A 7 -6.02 8.94 8.26
CA LEU A 7 -4.77 8.57 7.61
C LEU A 7 -4.93 7.18 6.98
N TYR A 8 -4.43 7.03 5.77
CA TYR A 8 -4.49 5.78 5.01
C TYR A 8 -3.10 5.43 4.49
N ARG A 9 -2.71 4.17 4.66
CA ARG A 9 -1.53 3.59 4.02
C ARG A 9 -1.96 2.53 3.03
N PHE A 10 -1.27 2.44 1.91
CA PHE A 10 -1.45 1.41 0.89
C PHE A 10 -0.12 0.67 0.73
N PRO A 11 0.21 -0.31 1.59
CA PRO A 11 1.53 -0.95 1.58
C PRO A 11 1.88 -1.58 0.23
N LEU A 12 0.86 -2.18 -0.41
CA LEU A 12 0.93 -2.73 -1.76
C LEU A 12 0.14 -1.86 -2.74
N LYS A 13 0.77 -1.53 -3.88
CA LYS A 13 0.12 -0.80 -4.97
C LYS A 13 -1.19 -1.49 -5.38
N SER A 14 -2.25 -0.70 -5.54
CA SER A 14 -3.55 -1.14 -6.06
C SER A 14 -4.39 -2.04 -5.13
N CYS A 15 -4.03 -2.18 -3.85
CA CYS A 15 -4.79 -2.94 -2.84
C CYS A 15 -5.55 -2.05 -1.85
N LYS A 16 -6.22 -2.66 -0.86
CA LYS A 16 -6.98 -1.92 0.17
C LYS A 16 -6.07 -1.04 1.03
N ALA A 17 -6.66 0.04 1.54
CA ALA A 17 -6.01 0.89 2.52
C ALA A 17 -5.98 0.25 3.91
N GLU A 18 -4.84 0.36 4.59
CA GLU A 18 -4.70 0.25 6.04
C GLU A 18 -5.07 1.61 6.66
N ILE A 19 -5.98 1.62 7.65
CA ILE A 19 -6.38 2.83 8.37
C ILE A 19 -5.44 3.06 9.54
N LEU A 20 -4.85 4.25 9.63
CA LEU A 20 -3.88 4.58 10.67
C LEU A 20 -4.42 5.61 11.66
N GLN A 21 -4.02 5.45 12.93
CA GLN A 21 -4.22 6.47 13.96
C GLN A 21 -3.09 7.50 13.98
N ARG A 22 -1.87 7.08 13.59
CA ARG A 22 -0.66 7.90 13.55
C ARG A 22 0.20 7.51 12.36
N ALA A 23 0.98 8.46 11.88
CA ALA A 23 1.83 8.33 10.71
C ALA A 23 3.24 8.83 11.00
N SER A 24 4.24 8.12 10.51
CA SER A 24 5.62 8.60 10.37
C SER A 24 5.92 8.82 8.89
N PHE A 25 6.87 9.72 8.63
CA PHE A 25 7.31 10.06 7.28
C PHE A 25 8.83 9.93 7.18
N ASP A 26 9.29 9.49 6.02
CA ASP A 26 10.67 9.48 5.58
C ASP A 26 10.80 10.30 4.29
N ASP A 27 12.00 10.33 3.69
CA ASP A 27 12.27 11.08 2.45
C ASP A 27 11.44 10.62 1.25
N LEU A 28 10.82 9.45 1.33
CA LEU A 28 9.97 8.87 0.29
C LEU A 28 8.47 8.95 0.65
N GLY A 29 8.09 9.67 1.71
CA GLY A 29 6.70 9.91 2.11
C GLY A 29 6.27 9.15 3.37
N LEU A 30 4.98 8.80 3.45
CA LEU A 30 4.43 8.05 4.59
C LEU A 30 5.17 6.70 4.69
N ALA A 31 5.81 6.43 5.83
CA ALA A 31 6.58 5.21 6.03
C ALA A 31 5.72 3.98 5.72
N GLY A 32 6.23 3.09 4.86
CA GLY A 32 5.52 1.88 4.41
C GLY A 32 4.45 2.10 3.33
N ASP A 33 4.17 3.32 2.87
CA ASP A 33 3.20 3.56 1.80
C ASP A 33 3.78 3.24 0.43
N ARG A 34 3.05 2.42 -0.34
CA ARG A 34 3.34 2.05 -1.74
C ARG A 34 4.76 1.55 -1.95
N ARG A 35 5.33 0.86 -0.95
CA ARG A 35 6.67 0.27 -1.01
C ARG A 35 6.71 -1.04 -1.79
N TRP A 36 5.56 -1.68 -1.96
CA TRP A 36 5.43 -2.96 -2.64
C TRP A 36 4.55 -2.86 -3.88
N MET A 37 4.82 -3.73 -4.86
CA MET A 37 4.04 -3.88 -6.08
C MET A 37 4.04 -5.35 -6.49
N LEU A 38 2.89 -5.87 -6.92
CA LEU A 38 2.84 -7.20 -7.53
C LEU A 38 3.34 -7.10 -8.97
N VAL A 39 4.22 -8.02 -9.31
CA VAL A 39 4.80 -8.17 -10.63
C VAL A 39 4.58 -9.62 -11.05
N ASP A 40 4.10 -9.81 -12.28
CA ASP A 40 4.07 -11.13 -12.90
C ASP A 40 5.51 -11.60 -13.12
N GLU A 41 5.86 -12.72 -12.50
CA GLU A 41 7.24 -13.24 -12.52
C GLU A 41 7.74 -13.56 -13.93
N SER A 42 6.87 -14.12 -14.78
CA SER A 42 7.25 -14.57 -16.12
C SER A 42 7.51 -13.41 -17.09
N THR A 43 6.77 -12.31 -16.95
CA THR A 43 6.79 -11.18 -17.88
C THR A 43 7.46 -9.94 -17.31
N GLY A 44 7.68 -9.87 -16.00
CA GLY A 44 8.14 -8.68 -15.30
C GLY A 44 7.12 -7.53 -15.30
N ARG A 45 5.88 -7.77 -15.74
CA ARG A 45 4.85 -6.72 -15.84
C ARG A 45 4.20 -6.49 -14.49
N PHE A 46 4.08 -5.23 -14.11
CA PHE A 46 3.37 -4.86 -12.90
C PHE A 46 1.85 -5.05 -13.07
N LEU A 47 1.21 -5.51 -11.99
CA LEU A 47 -0.24 -5.60 -11.91
C LEU A 47 -0.83 -4.32 -11.34
N THR A 48 -2.03 -3.96 -11.80
CA THR A 48 -2.81 -2.83 -11.27
C THR A 48 -4.26 -3.22 -11.12
N GLN A 49 -4.99 -2.50 -10.29
CA GLN A 49 -6.43 -2.68 -10.11
C GLN A 49 -7.23 -2.52 -11.42
N ARG A 50 -6.73 -1.74 -12.40
CA ARG A 50 -7.38 -1.59 -13.71
C ARG A 50 -7.29 -2.87 -14.55
N ALA A 51 -6.18 -3.60 -14.42
CA ALA A 51 -5.98 -4.87 -15.11
C ALA A 51 -6.59 -6.05 -14.34
N VAL A 52 -6.52 -6.00 -13.00
CA VAL A 52 -6.97 -7.07 -12.10
C VAL A 52 -7.84 -6.44 -11.00
N ALA A 53 -9.14 -6.31 -11.28
CA ALA A 53 -10.07 -5.61 -10.40
C ALA A 53 -10.12 -6.19 -8.96
N SER A 54 -9.91 -7.50 -8.82
CA SER A 54 -9.91 -8.20 -7.52
C SER A 54 -8.78 -7.76 -6.58
N MET A 55 -7.73 -7.07 -7.07
CA MET A 55 -6.69 -6.49 -6.22
C MET A 55 -7.28 -5.54 -5.17
N SER A 56 -8.40 -4.88 -5.48
CA SER A 56 -9.12 -4.01 -4.54
C SER A 56 -9.69 -4.72 -3.32
N GLN A 57 -9.67 -6.06 -3.31
CA GLN A 57 -10.19 -6.88 -2.21
C GLN A 57 -9.10 -7.35 -1.25
N LEU A 58 -7.82 -7.26 -1.65
CA LEU A 58 -6.69 -7.70 -0.85
C LEU A 58 -6.40 -6.68 0.25
N SER A 59 -6.41 -7.16 1.50
CA SER A 59 -5.85 -6.46 2.65
C SER A 59 -4.36 -6.75 2.70
N VAL A 60 -3.56 -5.72 2.89
CA VAL A 60 -2.10 -5.87 3.02
C VAL A 60 -1.63 -4.97 4.14
N LEU A 61 -0.89 -5.53 5.08
CA LEU A 61 -0.36 -4.83 6.24
C LEU A 61 1.14 -4.61 6.06
N TRP A 62 1.61 -3.40 6.39
CA TRP A 62 3.03 -3.12 6.50
C TRP A 62 3.60 -3.73 7.77
N ASN A 63 4.76 -4.38 7.69
CA ASN A 63 5.45 -4.89 8.87
C ASN A 63 6.69 -4.05 9.22
N ALA A 64 7.10 -4.10 10.48
CA ALA A 64 8.22 -3.29 10.97
C ALA A 64 9.58 -3.69 10.37
N SER A 65 9.70 -4.87 9.76
CA SER A 65 10.93 -5.34 9.10
C SER A 65 11.07 -4.87 7.65
N GLY A 66 10.15 -4.05 7.14
CA GLY A 66 10.24 -3.50 5.78
C GLY A 66 9.41 -4.23 4.72
N GLY A 67 8.68 -5.27 5.12
CA GLY A 67 7.87 -6.12 4.25
C GLY A 67 6.36 -5.93 4.38
N VAL A 68 5.62 -6.87 3.80
CA VAL A 68 4.16 -6.92 3.85
C VAL A 68 3.62 -8.27 4.28
N THR A 69 2.44 -8.27 4.91
CA THR A 69 1.65 -9.45 5.26
C THR A 69 0.28 -9.35 4.58
N LEU A 70 -0.18 -10.46 3.99
CA LEU A 70 -1.52 -10.60 3.39
C LEU A 70 -2.55 -11.09 4.41
#